data_AF-A0A1J4PY33-F1
#
_entry.id   AF-A0A1J4PY33-F1
#
_cell.length_a   1.000
_cell.length_b   1.000
_cell.length_c   1.000
_cell.angle_alpha   90.00
_cell.angle_beta   90.00
_cell.angle_gamma   90.00
#
_symmetry.space_group_name_H-M   'P 1'
#
loop_
_entity.id
_entity.type
_entity.pdbx_description
1 polymer ?
#
loop_
_entity_poly.entity_id
_entity_poly.type
_entity_poly.pdbx_seq_one_letter_code
_entity_poly.pdbx_strand_id
1 'polypeptide(L)'
;MVDLERIKAETVAYFRALDEAATLRHHFCHADEDGGLWYFEAVPDRGELIAIKQAELTPAGQLHRYSWEHLEDEHGFLTDQALDPERDPLKAIPAEEFQRVWTR
;
A
#
# COMPACT_ATOMS: atom_id res chain seq x y z
N MET A 1 18.67 9.03 20.67
CA MET A 1 17.99 7.72 20.51
C MET A 1 16.50 7.80 20.85
N VAL A 2 15.91 8.99 21.04
CA VAL A 2 14.50 9.16 21.47
C VAL A 2 13.53 9.47 20.30
N ASP A 3 14.02 9.62 19.07
CA ASP A 3 13.18 10.13 17.98
C ASP A 3 12.67 9.06 17.00
N LEU A 4 13.35 7.93 16.83
CA LEU A 4 12.96 6.90 15.83
C LEU A 4 11.70 6.12 16.23
N GLU A 5 11.60 5.67 17.48
CA GLU A 5 10.41 4.95 17.96
C GLU A 5 9.17 5.85 17.96
N ARG A 6 9.35 7.14 18.29
CA ARG A 6 8.25 8.12 18.24
C ARG A 6 7.79 8.35 16.81
N ILE A 7 8.72 8.59 15.88
CA ILE A 7 8.39 8.77 14.45
C ILE A 7 7.65 7.54 13.92
N LYS A 8 8.13 6.32 14.25
CA LYS A 8 7.45 5.08 13.83
C LYS A 8 6.03 4.98 14.38
N ALA A 9 5.83 5.29 15.66
CA ALA A 9 4.50 5.28 16.27
C ALA A 9 3.56 6.32 15.64
N GLU A 10 4.07 7.51 15.32
CA GLU A 10 3.31 8.55 14.62
C GLU A 10 2.92 8.11 13.20
N THR A 11 3.83 7.48 12.46
CA THR A 11 3.56 6.91 11.13
C THR A 11 2.50 5.80 11.19
N VAL A 12 2.62 4.87 12.14
CA VAL A 12 1.60 3.82 12.35
C VAL A 12 0.24 4.44 12.67
N ALA A 13 0.20 5.42 13.58
CA ALA A 13 -1.03 6.10 13.95
C ALA A 13 -1.67 6.83 12.76
N TYR A 14 -0.86 7.45 11.91
CA TYR A 14 -1.33 8.12 10.69
C TYR A 14 -1.99 7.13 9.72
N PHE A 15 -1.29 6.07 9.31
CA PHE A 15 -1.84 5.09 8.37
C PHE A 15 -3.05 4.34 8.95
N ARG A 16 -3.03 4.05 10.25
CA ARG A 16 -4.17 3.46 10.94
C ARG A 16 -5.39 4.38 10.91
N ALA A 17 -5.21 5.68 11.19
CA ALA A 17 -6.31 6.64 11.16
C ALA A 17 -6.90 6.76 9.75
N LEU A 18 -6.06 6.75 8.71
CA LEU A 18 -6.53 6.72 7.31
C LEU A 18 -7.31 5.45 7.01
N ASP A 19 -6.80 4.27 7.37
CA ASP A 19 -7.46 2.99 7.11
C ASP A 19 -8.81 2.88 7.86
N GLU A 20 -8.87 3.28 9.12
CA GLU A 20 -10.08 3.21 9.94
C GLU A 20 -11.15 4.24 9.54
N ALA A 21 -10.74 5.44 9.08
CA ALA A 21 -11.66 6.51 8.71
C ALA A 21 -12.12 6.48 7.24
N ALA A 22 -11.53 5.60 6.41
CA ALA A 22 -11.77 5.59 4.98
C ALA A 22 -13.22 5.25 4.60
N THR A 23 -13.93 6.21 4.00
CA THR A 23 -15.27 6.02 3.42
C THR A 23 -15.24 5.66 1.93
N LEU A 24 -14.11 5.91 1.26
CA LEU A 24 -13.87 5.61 -0.15
C LEU A 24 -12.49 4.97 -0.29
N ARG A 25 -12.42 3.87 -1.04
CA ARG A 25 -11.18 3.13 -1.31
C ARG A 25 -11.02 2.95 -2.82
N HIS A 26 -9.81 3.16 -3.28
CA HIS A 26 -9.39 2.93 -4.65
C HIS A 26 -8.41 1.77 -4.70
N HIS A 27 -8.48 0.96 -5.74
CA HIS A 27 -7.64 -0.22 -5.88
C HIS A 27 -6.90 -0.17 -7.21
N PHE A 28 -5.60 -0.46 -7.15
CA PHE A 28 -4.72 -0.43 -8.30
C PHE A 28 -3.86 -1.69 -8.39
N CYS A 29 -3.44 -2.00 -9.60
CA CYS A 29 -2.43 -3.00 -9.91
C CYS A 29 -1.36 -2.39 -10.82
N HIS A 30 -0.11 -2.78 -10.60
CA HIS A 30 1.03 -2.41 -11.43
C HIS A 30 1.90 -3.65 -11.64
N ALA A 31 2.35 -3.85 -12.88
CA ALA A 31 3.36 -4.86 -13.18
C ALA A 31 4.70 -4.17 -13.37
N ASP A 32 5.71 -4.58 -12.61
CA ASP A 32 7.07 -4.08 -12.78
C ASP A 32 7.80 -4.78 -13.93
N GLU A 33 8.98 -4.28 -14.27
CA GLU A 33 9.80 -4.76 -15.40
C GLU A 33 10.35 -6.18 -15.17
N ASP A 34 10.47 -6.61 -13.91
CA ASP A 34 10.95 -7.93 -13.51
C ASP A 34 9.80 -8.97 -13.42
N GLY A 35 8.56 -8.55 -13.69
CA GLY A 35 7.36 -9.38 -13.70
C GLY A 35 6.68 -9.54 -12.34
N GLY A 36 7.10 -8.76 -11.33
CA GLY A 36 6.39 -8.64 -10.07
C GLY A 36 5.07 -7.88 -10.25
N LEU A 37 4.06 -8.27 -9.47
CA LEU A 37 2.76 -7.63 -9.47
C LEU A 37 2.51 -6.92 -8.15
N TRP A 38 2.37 -5.61 -8.23
CA TRP A 38 2.06 -4.74 -7.12
C TRP A 38 0.57 -4.43 -7.08
N TYR A 39 -0.01 -4.53 -5.91
CA TYR A 39 -1.41 -4.26 -5.64
C TYR A 39 -1.52 -3.22 -4.54
N PHE A 40 -2.36 -2.22 -4.75
CA PHE A 40 -2.53 -1.11 -3.80
C PHE A 40 -4.00 -0.92 -3.46
N GLU A 41 -4.30 -0.74 -2.18
CA GLU A 41 -5.54 -0.13 -1.69
C GLU A 41 -5.18 1.25 -1.16
N ALA A 42 -5.81 2.28 -1.69
CA ALA A 42 -5.47 3.66 -1.42
C ALA A 42 -6.70 4.50 -1.13
N VAL A 43 -6.50 5.58 -0.37
CA VAL A 43 -7.56 6.48 0.08
C VAL A 43 -7.17 7.92 -0.22
N PRO A 44 -8.15 8.80 -0.53
CA PRO A 44 -7.86 10.20 -0.70
C PRO A 44 -7.52 10.84 0.67
N ASP A 45 -6.37 11.52 0.76
CA ASP A 45 -6.03 12.40 1.88
C ASP A 45 -5.41 13.69 1.33
N ARG A 46 -5.90 14.85 1.79
CA ARG A 46 -5.35 16.18 1.45
C ARG A 46 -5.13 16.47 -0.05
N GLY A 47 -5.89 15.81 -0.93
CA GLY A 47 -5.78 15.97 -2.38
C GLY A 47 -4.83 14.99 -3.06
N GLU A 48 -4.23 14.08 -2.31
CA GLU A 48 -3.36 13.00 -2.76
C GLU A 48 -4.03 11.64 -2.54
N LEU A 49 -3.51 10.61 -3.21
CA LEU A 49 -4.00 9.25 -3.06
C LEU A 49 -2.97 8.42 -2.27
N ILE A 50 -3.27 8.15 -1.00
CA ILE A 50 -2.33 7.53 -0.08
C ILE A 50 -2.59 6.03 -0.01
N ALA A 51 -1.55 5.22 -0.28
CA ALA A 51 -1.62 3.77 -0.10
C ALA A 51 -1.74 3.43 1.39
N ILE A 52 -2.77 2.66 1.75
CA ILE A 52 -2.99 2.18 3.12
C ILE A 52 -2.76 0.67 3.25
N LYS A 53 -2.82 -0.05 2.12
CA LYS A 53 -2.36 -1.43 2.00
C LYS A 53 -1.66 -1.62 0.67
N GLN A 54 -0.59 -2.40 0.70
CA GLN A 54 0.22 -2.70 -0.46
C GLN A 54 0.60 -4.17 -0.43
N ALA A 55 0.50 -4.86 -1.55
CA ALA A 55 0.96 -6.22 -1.68
C ALA A 55 1.80 -6.39 -2.93
N GLU A 56 2.93 -7.08 -2.80
CA GLU A 56 3.77 -7.50 -3.91
C GLU A 56 3.65 -9.01 -4.07
N LEU A 57 3.24 -9.46 -5.25
CA LEU A 57 3.34 -10.85 -5.67
C LEU A 57 4.55 -10.98 -6.59
N THR A 58 5.61 -11.58 -6.06
CA THR A 58 6.86 -11.75 -6.81
C THR A 58 6.69 -12.77 -7.94
N PRO A 59 7.57 -12.76 -8.95
CA PRO A 59 7.57 -13.78 -10.01
C PRO A 59 7.72 -15.22 -9.48
N ALA A 60 8.36 -15.38 -8.31
CA ALA A 60 8.48 -16.67 -7.61
C ALA A 60 7.20 -17.10 -6.89
N GLY A 61 6.16 -16.26 -6.89
CA GLY A 61 4.88 -16.50 -6.23
C GLY A 61 4.86 -16.18 -4.73
N GLN A 62 5.90 -15.50 -4.22
CA GLN A 62 5.93 -15.03 -2.84
C GLN A 62 5.09 -13.77 -2.70
N LEU A 63 4.37 -13.65 -1.60
CA LEU A 63 3.45 -12.55 -1.34
C LEU A 63 3.92 -11.74 -0.13
N HIS A 64 4.37 -10.52 -0.36
CA HIS A 64 4.72 -9.54 0.66
C HIS A 64 3.55 -8.58 0.85
N ARG A 65 3.26 -8.20 2.09
CA ARG A 65 2.09 -7.38 2.43
C ARG A 65 2.49 -6.32 3.43
N TYR A 66 2.07 -5.09 3.16
CA TYR A 66 2.36 -3.96 3.99
C TYR A 66 1.07 -3.19 4.31
N SER A 67 0.93 -2.82 5.57
CA SER A 67 -0.19 -2.03 6.11
C SER A 67 0.29 -1.30 7.37
N TRP A 68 -0.57 -0.54 8.04
CA TRP A 68 -0.21 0.07 9.33
C TRP A 68 0.22 -0.95 10.40
N GLU A 69 -0.19 -2.22 10.29
CA GLU A 69 0.22 -3.31 11.18
C GLU A 69 1.65 -3.81 10.85
N HIS A 70 2.08 -3.66 9.61
CA HIS A 70 3.38 -4.11 9.11
C HIS A 70 3.89 -3.15 8.03
N LEU A 71 4.55 -2.08 8.46
CA LEU A 71 4.95 -1.00 7.55
C LEU A 71 6.17 -1.36 6.69
N GLU A 72 7.08 -2.18 7.19
CA GLU A 72 8.35 -2.49 6.53
C GLU A 72 8.94 -3.80 7.05
N ASP A 73 9.70 -4.48 6.20
CA ASP A 73 10.58 -5.61 6.55
C ASP A 73 11.81 -5.63 5.64
N GLU A 74 12.52 -6.76 5.61
CA GLU A 74 13.73 -6.93 4.78
C GLU A 74 13.45 -6.93 3.26
N HIS A 75 12.20 -7.10 2.84
CA HIS A 75 11.78 -7.20 1.45
C HIS A 75 11.22 -5.88 0.91
N GLY A 76 10.76 -4.98 1.77
CA GLY A 76 10.20 -3.70 1.33
C GLY A 76 9.41 -2.98 2.41
N PHE A 77 8.58 -2.05 1.98
CA PHE A 77 7.80 -1.18 2.87
C PHE A 77 6.53 -0.67 2.17
N LEU A 78 5.54 -0.27 2.97
CA LEU A 78 4.37 0.47 2.51
C LEU A 78 4.84 1.82 1.97
N THR A 79 4.58 2.09 0.69
CA THR A 79 5.05 3.33 0.04
C THR A 79 4.68 4.57 0.86
N ASP A 80 5.67 5.43 1.09
CA ASP A 80 5.49 6.76 1.69
C ASP A 80 5.11 7.82 0.63
N GLN A 81 5.13 7.45 -0.65
CA GLN A 81 4.77 8.30 -1.77
C GLN A 81 3.28 8.16 -2.12
N ALA A 82 2.64 9.29 -2.41
CA ALA A 82 1.30 9.31 -2.96
C ALA A 82 1.28 8.61 -4.33
N LEU A 83 0.23 7.83 -4.57
CA LEU A 83 -0.04 7.22 -5.87
C LEU A 83 -0.57 8.28 -6.83
N ASP A 84 -0.04 8.30 -8.05
CA ASP A 84 -0.54 9.18 -9.11
C ASP A 84 -0.92 8.37 -10.35
N PRO A 85 -2.19 7.91 -10.46
CA PRO A 85 -2.64 7.13 -11.61
C PRO A 85 -2.57 7.88 -12.96
N GLU A 86 -2.37 9.21 -12.97
CA GLU A 86 -2.20 9.98 -14.20
C GLU A 86 -0.74 9.99 -14.68
N ARG A 87 0.21 9.79 -13.76
CA ARG A 87 1.66 9.82 -14.06
C ARG A 87 2.29 8.43 -14.02
N ASP A 88 1.80 7.57 -13.16
CA ASP A 88 2.30 6.23 -12.94
C ASP A 88 1.50 5.21 -13.77
N PRO A 89 2.13 4.12 -14.23
CA PRO A 89 1.45 3.03 -14.95
C PRO A 89 0.62 2.15 -14.00
N LEU A 90 -0.28 2.77 -13.23
CA LEU A 90 -1.22 2.15 -12.32
C LEU A 90 -2.52 1.83 -13.06
N LYS A 91 -2.92 0.55 -13.04
CA LYS A 91 -4.20 0.11 -13.58
C LYS A 91 -5.23 0.02 -12.46
N ALA A 92 -6.35 0.73 -12.58
CA ALA A 92 -7.47 0.56 -11.65
C ALA A 92 -8.04 -0.87 -11.75
N ILE A 93 -8.28 -1.49 -10.59
CA ILE A 93 -8.85 -2.84 -10.47
C ILE A 93 -10.08 -2.80 -9.54
N PRO A 94 -10.98 -3.79 -9.62
CA PRO A 94 -12.06 -3.91 -8.64
C PRO A 94 -11.51 -4.32 -7.27
N ALA A 95 -12.19 -3.88 -6.20
CA ALA A 95 -11.85 -4.26 -4.82
C ALA A 95 -11.74 -5.77 -4.63
N GLU A 96 -12.60 -6.56 -5.30
CA GLU A 96 -12.59 -8.02 -5.22
C GLU A 96 -11.27 -8.64 -5.71
N GLU A 97 -10.63 -8.05 -6.72
CA GLU A 97 -9.35 -8.53 -7.24
C GLU A 97 -8.24 -8.30 -6.22
N PHE A 98 -8.19 -7.10 -5.64
CA PHE A 98 -7.28 -6.79 -4.54
C PHE A 98 -7.49 -7.73 -3.36
N GLN A 99 -8.74 -7.93 -2.92
CA GLN A 99 -9.05 -8.76 -1.76
C GLN A 99 -8.62 -10.23 -1.96
N ARG A 100 -8.75 -10.78 -3.18
CA ARG A 100 -8.27 -12.15 -3.49
C ARG A 100 -6.77 -12.31 -3.28
N VAL A 101 -5.99 -11.31 -3.67
CA VAL A 101 -4.53 -11.32 -3.44
C VAL A 101 -4.26 -11.12 -1.95
N TRP A 102 -4.92 -10.15 -1.33
CA TRP A 102 -4.69 -9.80 0.06
C TRP A 102 -4.94 -10.96 1.02
N THR A 103 -6.02 -11.73 0.84
CA THR A 103 -6.41 -12.81 1.78
C THR A 103 -5.84 -14.19 1.45
N ARG A 104 -4.92 -14.29 0.47
CA ARG A 104 -4.33 -15.57 0.03
C ARG A 104 -3.54 -16.31 1.11
#